data_AF-A0A7K4SCC1-F1
#
_entry.id   AF-A0A7K4SCC1-F1
#
_cell.length_a   1.000
_cell.length_b   1.000
_cell.length_c   1.000
_cell.angle_alpha   90.00
_cell.angle_beta   90.00
_cell.angle_gamma   90.00
#
_symmetry.space_group_name_H-M   'P 1'
#
loop_
_entity.id
_entity.type
_entity.pdbx_description
1 polymer ?
#
loop_
_entity_poly.entity_id
_entity_poly.type
_entity_poly.pdbx_seq_one_letter_code
_entity_poly.pdbx_strand_id
1 'polypeptide(L)' 'WQCVEQPIGKLLFRRFLEGEPGLAAAGALWAELEELERCEEAERSAMAAAIRQRFFVPGGAQHCGFLSADATA' A
#
# COMPACT_ATOMS: atom_id res chain seq x y z
N TRP A 1 -9.89 1.61 -14.68
CA TRP A 1 -9.37 1.54 -16.06
C TRP A 1 -8.02 2.27 -16.20
N GLN A 2 -7.97 3.59 -16.40
CA GLN A 2 -6.72 4.27 -16.84
C GLN A 2 -5.55 4.18 -15.84
N CYS A 3 -5.78 4.36 -14.54
CA CYS A 3 -4.70 4.37 -13.54
C CYS A 3 -4.33 2.98 -12.98
N VAL A 4 -4.90 1.89 -13.51
CA VAL A 4 -4.70 0.53 -12.98
C VAL A 4 -4.31 -0.45 -14.09
N GLU A 5 -5.04 -0.46 -15.21
CA GLU A 5 -4.81 -1.42 -16.31
C GLU A 5 -3.83 -0.90 -17.34
N GLN A 6 -3.81 0.42 -17.60
CA GLN A 6 -2.84 1.00 -18.52
C GLN A 6 -1.50 1.18 -17.80
N PRO A 7 -0.40 0.52 -18.24
CA PRO A 7 0.87 0.55 -17.52
C PRO A 7 1.42 1.97 -17.32
N ILE A 8 1.34 2.80 -18.36
CA ILE A 8 1.79 4.21 -18.29
C ILE A 8 0.89 5.01 -17.36
N GLY A 9 -0.43 4.85 -17.46
CA GLY A 9 -1.38 5.55 -16.58
C GLY A 9 -1.16 5.19 -15.10
N LYS A 10 -0.95 3.90 -14.80
CA LYS A 10 -0.60 3.42 -13.45
C LYS A 10 0.73 3.98 -12.97
N LEU A 11 1.76 4.01 -13.82
CA LEU A 11 3.06 4.57 -13.47
C LEU A 11 2.96 6.06 -13.11
N LEU A 12 2.30 6.85 -13.95
CA LEU A 12 2.10 8.29 -13.72
C LEU A 12 1.30 8.53 -12.44
N PHE A 13 0.25 7.75 -12.21
CA PHE A 13 -0.55 7.87 -11.00
C PHE A 13 0.24 7.50 -9.74
N ARG A 14 1.09 6.47 -9.77
CA ARG A 14 2.00 6.15 -8.67
C ARG A 14 2.95 7.30 -8.33
N ARG A 15 3.57 7.91 -9.36
CA ARG A 15 4.42 9.09 -9.15
C ARG A 15 3.67 10.26 -8.54
N PHE A 16 2.43 10.47 -8.95
CA PHE A 16 1.57 11.47 -8.33
C PHE A 16 1.31 11.17 -6.85
N LEU A 17 0.98 9.92 -6.49
CA LEU A 17 0.76 9.52 -5.09
C LEU A 17 2.03 9.70 -4.24
N GLU A 18 3.20 9.37 -4.78
CA GLU A 18 4.49 9.56 -4.08
C GLU A 18 4.79 11.04 -3.77
N GLY A 19 4.38 11.95 -4.66
CA GLY A 19 4.65 13.39 -4.54
C GLY A 19 3.65 14.17 -3.71
N GLU A 20 2.47 13.60 -3.41
CA GLU A 20 1.39 14.26 -2.67
C GLU A 20 1.36 13.78 -1.21
N PRO A 21 1.76 14.60 -0.21
CA PRO A 21 1.93 14.15 1.18
C PRO A 21 0.68 13.48 1.79
N GLY A 22 -0.52 13.95 1.42
CA GLY A 22 -1.78 13.37 1.89
C GLY A 22 -2.12 11.99 1.29
N LEU A 23 -1.46 11.61 0.19
CA LEU A 23 -1.71 10.37 -0.55
C LEU A 23 -0.53 9.40 -0.52
N ALA A 24 0.65 9.86 -0.10
CA ALA A 24 1.89 9.07 -0.09
C ALA A 24 1.76 7.76 0.70
N ALA A 25 1.02 7.76 1.82
CA ALA A 25 0.77 6.55 2.60
C ALA A 25 -0.05 5.50 1.81
N ALA A 26 -1.09 5.94 1.08
CA ALA A 26 -1.90 5.06 0.25
C ALA A 26 -1.12 4.49 -0.94
N GLY A 27 -0.29 5.33 -1.59
CA GLY A 27 0.60 4.90 -2.65
C GLY A 27 1.62 3.86 -2.19
N ALA A 28 2.21 4.08 -1.01
CA ALA A 28 3.15 3.13 -0.42
C ALA A 28 2.48 1.80 -0.03
N LEU A 29 1.30 1.84 0.59
CA LEU A 29 0.55 0.62 0.90
C LEU A 29 0.26 -0.20 -0.35
N TRP A 30 -0.19 0.44 -1.43
CA TRP A 30 -0.48 -0.26 -2.67
C TRP A 30 0.77 -0.94 -3.27
N ALA A 31 1.93 -0.28 -3.22
CA ALA A 31 3.18 -0.89 -3.67
C ALA A 31 3.55 -2.14 -2.86
N GLU A 32 3.41 -2.08 -1.53
CA GLU A 32 3.72 -3.20 -0.63
C GLU A 32 2.76 -4.38 -0.80
N LEU A 33 1.47 -4.11 -1.06
CA LEU A 33 0.50 -5.17 -1.35
C LEU A 33 0.82 -5.90 -2.66
N GLU A 34 1.23 -5.18 -3.71
CA GLU A 34 1.66 -5.83 -4.95
C GLU A 34 2.95 -6.63 -4.79
N GLU A 35 3.84 -6.22 -3.88
CA GLU A 35 5.01 -7.02 -3.54
C GLU A 35 4.60 -8.27 -2.75
N LEU A 36 3.61 -8.16 -1.86
CA LEU A 36 3.05 -9.30 -1.11
C LEU A 36 2.44 -10.36 -2.02
N GLU A 37 1.83 -9.95 -3.12
CA GLU A 37 1.31 -10.87 -4.13
C GLU A 37 2.43 -11.62 -4.89
N ARG A 38 3.65 -11.07 -4.92
CA ARG A 38 4.79 -11.63 -5.67
C ARG A 38 5.83 -12.33 -4.79
N CYS A 39 5.79 -12.15 -3.47
CA CYS A 39 6.80 -12.68 -2.57
C CYS A 39 6.70 -14.20 -2.42
N GLU A 40 7.81 -14.81 -2.01
CA GLU A 40 7.87 -16.23 -1.69
C GLU A 40 6.98 -16.59 -0.50
N GLU A 41 6.46 -17.83 -0.48
CA GLU A 41 5.61 -18.32 0.60
C GLU A 41 6.27 -18.16 1.99
N ALA A 42 7.58 -18.44 2.05
CA ALA A 42 8.36 -18.35 3.28
C ALA A 42 8.43 -16.93 3.86
N GLU A 43 8.31 -15.90 3.01
CA GLU A 43 8.44 -14.49 3.40
C GLU A 43 7.08 -13.83 3.65
N ARG A 44 6.00 -14.39 3.07
CA ARG A 44 4.67 -13.78 3.06
C ARG A 44 4.14 -13.44 4.44
N SER A 45 4.31 -14.33 5.41
CA SER A 45 3.84 -14.09 6.79
C SER A 45 4.56 -12.91 7.44
N ALA A 46 5.87 -12.79 7.25
CA ALA A 46 6.67 -11.72 7.83
C ALA A 46 6.31 -10.38 7.18
N MET A 47 6.17 -10.35 5.85
CA MET A 47 5.82 -9.13 5.14
C MET A 47 4.39 -8.66 5.43
N ALA A 48 3.42 -9.57 5.52
CA ALA A 48 2.06 -9.24 5.93
C ALA A 48 2.00 -8.66 7.36
N ALA A 49 2.85 -9.13 8.27
CA ALA A 49 2.96 -8.54 9.60
C ALA A 49 3.56 -7.12 9.55
N ALA A 50 4.60 -6.90 8.74
CA ALA A 50 5.20 -5.58 8.54
C ALA A 50 4.22 -4.57 7.94
N ILE A 51 3.43 -4.97 6.93
CA ILE A 51 2.39 -4.13 6.33
C ILE A 51 1.36 -3.72 7.39
N ARG A 52 0.84 -4.68 8.19
CA ARG A 52 -0.12 -4.38 9.26
C ARG A 52 0.41 -3.36 10.25
N GLN A 53 1.63 -3.54 10.76
CA GLN A 53 2.24 -2.62 11.73
C GLN A 53 2.48 -1.22 11.16
N ARG A 54 2.88 -1.13 9.89
CA ARG A 54 3.23 0.13 9.25
C ARG A 54 2.02 0.95 8.82
N PHE A 55 0.99 0.30 8.30
CA PHE A 55 -0.13 0.96 7.62
C PHE A 55 -1.47 0.87 8.34
N PHE A 56 -1.75 -0.17 9.13
CA PHE A 56 -3.10 -0.39 9.69
C PHE A 56 -3.23 0.05 11.15
N VAL A 57 -2.12 0.12 11.88
CA VAL A 57 -2.14 0.49 13.30
C VAL A 57 -2.12 2.02 13.45
N PRO A 58 -3.04 2.62 14.23
CA PRO A 58 -2.96 4.04 14.58
C PRO A 58 -1.62 4.38 15.23
N GLY A 59 -0.91 5.39 14.69
CA GLY A 59 0.44 5.75 15.11
C GLY A 59 1.56 4.98 14.42
N GLY A 60 1.23 4.03 13.53
CA GLY A 60 2.19 3.46 12.58
C GLY A 60 2.79 4.53 11.66
N ALA A 61 4.02 4.31 11.19
CA ALA A 61 4.79 5.32 10.45
C ALA A 61 4.06 5.86 9.20
N GLN A 62 3.19 5.06 8.58
CA GLN A 62 2.38 5.44 7.42
C GLN A 62 0.93 4.98 7.59
N HIS A 63 0.38 5.19 8.79
CA HIS A 63 -0.99 4.82 9.11
C HIS A 63 -2.00 5.34 8.06
N CYS A 64 -2.73 4.42 7.45
CA CYS A 64 -3.74 4.67 6.42
C CYS A 64 -5.11 4.88 7.07
N GLY A 65 -5.30 6.05 7.69
CA GLY A 65 -6.52 6.38 8.44
C GLY A 65 -7.81 6.49 7.60
N PHE A 66 -7.72 6.37 6.28
CA PHE A 66 -8.90 6.28 5.39
C PHE A 66 -9.51 4.87 5.34
N LEU A 67 -8.79 3.85 5.83
CA LEU A 67 -9.29 2.47 5.87
C LEU A 67 -10.29 2.31 7.01
N SER A 68 -11.35 1.54 6.76
CA SER A 68 -12.30 1.16 7.81
C SER A 68 -11.70 0.12 8.75
N ALA A 69 -12.30 -0.04 9.93
CA ALA A 69 -11.95 -1.11 10.85
C ALA A 69 -12.12 -2.49 10.20
N ASP A 70 -13.20 -2.69 9.44
CA ASP A 70 -13.46 -3.97 8.75
C ASP A 70 -12.39 -4.30 7.70
N ALA A 71 -11.79 -3.29 7.06
CA ALA A 71 -10.73 -3.50 6.07
C ALA A 71 -9.37 -3.81 6.71
N THR A 72 -9.19 -3.53 8.00
CA THR A 72 -7.94 -3.71 8.74
C THR A 72 -7.98 -4.84 9.77
N ALA A 73 -9.14 -5.50 9.93
CA ALA A 73 -9.35 -6.69 10.77
C ALA A 73 -8.63 -7.92 10.20
#